data_AF-U7QQ71-F1
#
_entry.id   AF-U7QQ71-F1
#
_cell.length_a   1.000
_cell.length_b   1.000
_cell.length_c   1.000
_cell.angle_alpha   90.00
_cell.angle_beta   90.00
_cell.angle_gamma   90.00
#
_symmetry.space_group_name_H-M   'P 1'
#
loop_
_entity.id
_entity.type
_entity.pdbx_description
1 polymer ?
#
loop_
_entity_poly.entity_id
_entity_poly.type
_entity_poly.pdbx_seq_one_letter_code
_entity_poly.pdbx_strand_id
1 'polypeptide(L)'
;MHRTNKPRGFFYLDHRTVDGQVGIITDTYATPGNVHDSQPFIKRLTRQLERFALNPLAVGLDAGYFTAPVCYLTEQLGVMPIIGYRRPNKGSNVFQKKHFTYDKQEDCYVCPQGEKLIYKTTSREGYRHYQAAANICQYCPKRASCTQAKGGKKITRHVWEDSKEQARENRLTEWGKKTYKRRKETIERSFADAKQHHGHRYARFRGLQKVQIQCLLAATAQNIKKIALLVAMLCCFYLWRASISLQEKRK
;
A
#
# COMPACT_ATOMS: atom_id res chain seq x y z
N MET A 1 -19.03 -10.57 10.38
CA MET A 1 -17.73 -11.12 10.82
C MET A 1 -16.90 -9.98 11.42
N HIS A 2 -16.70 -9.98 12.74
CA HIS A 2 -16.03 -8.92 13.49
C HIS A 2 -14.52 -9.21 13.56
N ARG A 3 -13.64 -8.23 13.29
CA ARG A 3 -12.19 -8.40 13.47
C ARG A 3 -11.84 -8.24 14.94
N THR A 4 -11.11 -9.19 15.51
CA THR A 4 -10.60 -9.13 16.90
C THR A 4 -9.85 -7.81 17.13
N ASN A 5 -10.08 -7.13 18.26
CA ASN A 5 -9.53 -5.81 18.65
C ASN A 5 -10.03 -4.56 17.89
N LYS A 6 -11.10 -4.64 17.09
CA LYS A 6 -11.84 -3.46 16.64
C LYS A 6 -13.07 -3.21 17.52
N PRO A 7 -13.54 -1.96 17.65
CA PRO A 7 -14.76 -1.67 18.38
C PRO A 7 -15.97 -2.41 17.76
N ARG A 8 -16.95 -2.77 18.59
CA ARG A 8 -18.21 -3.44 18.17
C ARG A 8 -19.24 -2.37 17.77
N GLY A 9 -19.87 -2.53 16.59
CA GLY A 9 -20.82 -1.55 16.05
C GLY A 9 -20.74 -1.33 14.53
N PHE A 10 -21.54 -0.39 14.02
CA PHE A 10 -21.51 0.05 12.62
C PHE A 10 -20.41 1.08 12.41
N PHE A 11 -19.31 0.67 11.77
CA PHE A 11 -18.20 1.55 11.42
C PHE A 11 -18.09 1.74 9.92
N TYR A 12 -17.46 2.83 9.54
CA TYR A 12 -17.10 3.16 8.17
C TYR A 12 -15.60 3.42 8.11
N LEU A 13 -15.00 3.19 6.94
CA LEU A 13 -13.62 3.53 6.63
C LEU A 13 -13.64 4.56 5.51
N ASP A 14 -12.88 5.64 5.68
CA ASP A 14 -12.58 6.61 4.62
C ASP A 14 -11.23 6.24 3.98
N HIS A 15 -11.28 5.78 2.73
CA HIS A 15 -10.11 5.56 1.89
C HIS A 15 -9.77 6.85 1.19
N ARG A 16 -8.59 7.41 1.50
CA ARG A 16 -8.19 8.73 1.02
C ARG A 16 -6.88 8.66 0.25
N THR A 17 -6.83 9.39 -0.87
CA THR A 17 -5.61 9.63 -1.63
C THR A 17 -5.30 11.12 -1.62
N VAL A 18 -4.03 11.45 -1.45
CA VAL A 18 -3.51 12.83 -1.51
C VAL A 18 -2.35 12.88 -2.48
N ASP A 19 -2.22 13.99 -3.19
CA ASP A 19 -1.02 14.30 -3.96
C ASP A 19 0.21 14.38 -3.02
N GLY A 20 1.36 13.90 -3.50
CA GLY A 20 2.59 13.87 -2.72
C GLY A 20 3.30 15.22 -2.59
N GLN A 21 3.02 16.19 -3.47
CA GLN A 21 3.74 17.46 -3.52
C GLN A 21 3.15 18.49 -2.58
N VAL A 22 1.91 18.89 -2.81
CA VAL A 22 1.16 19.90 -2.07
C VAL A 22 0.14 19.29 -1.12
N GLY A 23 -0.21 18.00 -1.27
CA GLY A 23 -1.14 17.32 -0.37
C GLY A 23 -2.60 17.69 -0.60
N ILE A 24 -2.97 17.98 -1.85
CA ILE A 24 -4.36 18.11 -2.26
C ILE A 24 -5.00 16.73 -2.26
N ILE A 25 -6.21 16.61 -1.71
CA ILE A 25 -6.96 15.36 -1.68
C ILE A 25 -7.52 15.11 -3.08
N THR A 26 -7.08 14.02 -3.70
CA THR A 26 -7.51 13.61 -5.06
C THR A 26 -8.65 12.60 -5.02
N ASP A 27 -8.82 11.89 -3.90
CA ASP A 27 -9.92 10.95 -3.72
C ASP A 27 -10.27 10.72 -2.26
N THR A 28 -11.56 10.47 -2.02
CA THR A 28 -12.11 10.00 -0.75
C THR A 28 -13.26 9.04 -1.03
N TYR A 29 -13.26 7.89 -0.37
CA TYR A 29 -14.24 6.84 -0.58
C TYR A 29 -14.59 6.13 0.71
N ALA A 30 -15.87 6.13 1.06
CA ALA A 30 -16.37 5.46 2.23
C ALA A 30 -16.68 3.98 1.92
N THR A 31 -16.27 3.08 2.82
CA THR A 31 -16.72 1.69 2.83
C THR A 31 -17.25 1.28 4.21
N PRO A 32 -18.02 0.19 4.31
CA PRO A 32 -18.29 -0.45 5.59
C PRO A 32 -16.98 -0.88 6.30
N GLY A 33 -16.98 -0.89 7.64
CA GLY A 33 -15.81 -1.12 8.46
C GLY A 33 -15.20 -2.53 8.41
N ASN A 34 -15.92 -3.50 7.83
CA ASN A 34 -15.45 -4.87 7.63
C ASN A 34 -14.61 -5.04 6.35
N VAL A 35 -14.68 -4.10 5.41
CA VAL A 35 -13.88 -4.09 4.17
C VAL A 35 -12.41 -3.89 4.51
N HIS A 36 -11.52 -4.61 3.84
CA HIS A 36 -10.07 -4.42 4.01
C HIS A 36 -9.60 -3.26 3.12
N ASP A 37 -8.69 -2.43 3.63
CA ASP A 37 -8.27 -1.18 2.97
C ASP A 37 -7.69 -1.38 1.56
N SER A 38 -7.05 -2.53 1.34
CA SER A 38 -6.52 -2.90 0.02
C SER A 38 -7.60 -3.23 -1.02
N GLN A 39 -8.82 -3.58 -0.63
CA GLN A 39 -9.87 -4.03 -1.56
C GLN A 39 -10.36 -2.93 -2.50
N PRO A 40 -10.73 -1.72 -2.01
CA PRO A 40 -11.16 -0.65 -2.92
C PRO A 40 -10.01 -0.01 -3.70
N PHE A 41 -8.75 -0.20 -3.24
CA PHE A 41 -7.61 0.58 -3.69
C PHE A 41 -7.46 0.68 -5.21
N ILE A 42 -7.39 -0.44 -5.93
CA ILE A 42 -7.17 -0.43 -7.38
C ILE A 42 -8.29 0.31 -8.11
N LYS A 43 -9.55 0.03 -7.76
CA LYS A 43 -10.71 0.75 -8.33
C LYS A 43 -10.65 2.26 -8.06
N ARG A 44 -10.16 2.65 -6.88
CA ARG A 44 -9.99 4.08 -6.53
C ARG A 44 -8.83 4.72 -7.27
N LEU A 45 -7.72 4.00 -7.45
CA LEU A 45 -6.59 4.48 -8.23
C LEU A 45 -7.01 4.69 -9.69
N THR A 46 -7.56 3.67 -10.34
CA THR A 46 -8.04 3.74 -11.72
C THR A 46 -9.01 4.90 -11.95
N ARG A 47 -10.01 5.05 -11.07
CA ARG A 47 -10.96 6.19 -11.13
C ARG A 47 -10.25 7.54 -11.12
N GLN A 48 -9.20 7.70 -10.30
CA GLN A 48 -8.47 8.97 -10.20
C GLN A 48 -7.67 9.26 -11.46
N LEU A 49 -6.98 8.25 -11.99
CA LEU A 49 -6.20 8.35 -13.22
C LEU A 49 -7.10 8.79 -14.37
N GLU A 50 -8.25 8.13 -14.54
CA GLU A 50 -9.21 8.42 -15.61
C GLU A 50 -9.91 9.78 -15.42
N ARG A 51 -10.51 10.02 -14.24
CA ARG A 51 -11.35 11.20 -14.02
C ARG A 51 -10.58 12.52 -14.13
N PHE A 52 -9.32 12.51 -13.70
CA PHE A 52 -8.50 13.71 -13.62
C PHE A 52 -7.34 13.71 -14.61
N ALA A 53 -7.27 12.72 -15.51
CA ALA A 53 -6.18 12.51 -16.46
C ALA A 53 -4.79 12.56 -15.77
N LEU A 54 -4.69 11.96 -14.58
CA LEU A 54 -3.44 11.96 -13.81
C LEU A 54 -2.51 10.87 -14.32
N ASN A 55 -1.22 11.19 -14.41
CA ASN A 55 -0.17 10.24 -14.75
C ASN A 55 0.95 10.24 -13.68
N PRO A 56 0.68 9.75 -12.45
CA PRO A 56 1.65 9.75 -11.38
C PRO A 56 2.72 8.68 -11.61
N LEU A 57 3.99 9.03 -11.37
CA LEU A 57 5.09 8.08 -11.46
C LEU A 57 5.02 6.98 -10.38
N ALA A 58 4.52 7.31 -9.20
CA ALA A 58 4.37 6.34 -8.10
C ALA A 58 3.20 6.65 -7.19
N VAL A 59 2.81 5.62 -6.45
CA VAL A 59 1.88 5.71 -5.33
C VAL A 59 2.54 5.20 -4.04
N GLY A 60 2.50 6.02 -3.00
CA GLY A 60 2.97 5.65 -1.66
C GLY A 60 1.86 5.01 -0.84
N LEU A 61 2.04 3.77 -0.40
CA LEU A 61 1.02 3.02 0.36
C LEU A 61 1.54 2.53 1.72
N ASP A 62 0.61 2.32 2.65
CA ASP A 62 0.93 1.71 3.93
C ASP A 62 1.21 0.19 3.81
N ALA A 63 1.88 -0.39 4.80
CA ALA A 63 2.21 -1.80 4.85
C ALA A 63 0.98 -2.73 4.78
N GLY A 64 -0.19 -2.25 5.18
CA GLY A 64 -1.47 -2.97 5.01
C GLY A 64 -1.86 -3.25 3.55
N TYR A 65 -1.33 -2.48 2.60
CA TYR A 65 -1.62 -2.62 1.17
C TYR A 65 -0.68 -3.59 0.44
N PHE A 66 0.30 -4.17 1.14
CA PHE A 66 1.28 -5.08 0.54
C PHE A 66 0.67 -6.45 0.22
N THR A 67 -0.11 -6.51 -0.86
CA THR A 67 -0.75 -7.73 -1.39
C THR A 67 -0.35 -7.95 -2.84
N ALA A 68 -0.37 -9.21 -3.30
CA ALA A 68 0.00 -9.53 -4.68
C ALA A 68 -0.88 -8.78 -5.72
N PRO A 69 -2.22 -8.73 -5.55
CA PRO A 69 -3.07 -7.97 -6.48
C PRO A 69 -2.76 -6.48 -6.52
N VAL A 70 -2.48 -5.86 -5.37
CA VAL A 70 -2.16 -4.42 -5.34
C VAL A 70 -0.85 -4.16 -6.06
N CYS A 71 0.21 -4.93 -5.80
CA CYS A 71 1.49 -4.73 -6.47
C CYS A 71 1.35 -4.89 -7.99
N TYR A 72 0.77 -6.01 -8.44
CA TYR A 72 0.61 -6.33 -9.86
C TYR A 72 -0.27 -5.33 -10.58
N LEU A 73 -1.48 -5.07 -10.09
CA LEU A 73 -2.43 -4.20 -10.80
C LEU A 73 -1.97 -2.74 -10.80
N THR A 74 -1.23 -2.28 -9.79
CA THR A 74 -0.65 -0.92 -9.81
C THR A 74 0.42 -0.79 -10.89
N GLU A 75 1.28 -1.81 -11.02
CA GLU A 75 2.29 -1.91 -12.07
C GLU A 75 1.66 -1.96 -13.47
N GLN A 76 0.57 -2.73 -13.64
CA GLN A 76 -0.19 -2.77 -14.90
C GLN A 76 -0.82 -1.42 -15.28
N LEU A 77 -1.09 -0.55 -14.29
CA LEU A 77 -1.55 0.82 -14.53
C LEU A 77 -0.40 1.78 -14.87
N GLY A 78 0.83 1.29 -15.02
CA GLY A 78 2.02 2.10 -15.29
C GLY A 78 2.51 2.92 -14.09
N VAL A 79 1.98 2.66 -12.89
CA VAL A 79 2.32 3.40 -11.66
C VAL A 79 3.24 2.54 -10.80
N MET A 80 4.31 3.12 -10.27
CA MET A 80 5.22 2.38 -9.39
C MET A 80 4.65 2.26 -7.95
N PRO A 81 4.41 1.04 -7.42
CA PRO A 81 3.95 0.87 -6.05
C PRO A 81 5.10 1.00 -5.04
N ILE A 82 5.04 2.03 -4.18
CA ILE A 82 5.97 2.23 -3.06
C ILE A 82 5.26 1.90 -1.75
N ILE A 83 5.38 0.65 -1.29
CA ILE A 83 4.56 0.12 -0.19
C ILE A 83 5.37 -0.04 1.11
N GLY A 84 4.72 0.17 2.25
CA GLY A 84 5.28 -0.10 3.58
C GLY A 84 5.77 -1.54 3.75
N TYR A 85 6.90 -1.74 4.43
CA TYR A 85 7.35 -3.07 4.81
C TYR A 85 6.50 -3.60 5.97
N ARG A 86 5.88 -4.76 5.77
CA ARG A 86 5.27 -5.53 6.85
C ARG A 86 6.20 -6.66 7.23
N ARG A 87 6.62 -6.71 8.50
CA ARG A 87 7.39 -7.84 9.02
C ARG A 87 6.54 -9.11 8.88
N PRO A 88 7.01 -10.16 8.18
CA PRO A 88 6.29 -11.42 8.11
C PRO A 88 6.13 -12.00 9.51
N ASN A 89 4.98 -12.64 9.77
CA ASN A 89 4.79 -13.38 11.02
C ASN A 89 5.84 -14.50 11.10
N LYS A 90 6.57 -14.55 12.23
CA LYS A 90 7.55 -15.59 12.48
C LYS A 90 6.79 -16.89 12.72
N GLY A 91 6.89 -17.85 11.78
CA GLY A 91 6.42 -19.21 12.03
C GLY A 91 7.26 -19.89 13.13
N SER A 92 6.74 -20.98 13.69
CA SER A 92 7.43 -21.77 14.72
C SER A 92 8.76 -22.38 14.25
N ASN A 93 8.87 -22.68 12.96
CA ASN A 93 10.07 -23.28 12.38
C ASN A 93 11.20 -22.26 12.20
N VAL A 94 12.44 -22.70 12.46
CA VAL A 94 13.67 -21.92 12.23
C VAL A 94 13.82 -21.60 10.74
N PHE A 95 13.67 -22.61 9.88
CA PHE A 95 13.76 -22.41 8.42
C PHE A 95 12.43 -21.91 7.83
N GLN A 96 12.41 -20.60 7.62
CA GLN A 96 11.34 -19.87 6.92
C GLN A 96 11.59 -19.77 5.40
N LYS A 97 10.56 -19.35 4.63
CA LYS A 97 10.62 -19.15 3.17
C LYS A 97 11.85 -18.35 2.71
N LYS A 98 12.30 -17.35 3.48
CA LYS A 98 13.48 -16.53 3.16
C LYS A 98 14.80 -17.31 3.05
N HIS A 99 14.88 -18.51 3.61
CA HIS A 99 16.07 -19.37 3.51
C HIS A 99 16.00 -20.33 2.31
N PHE A 100 14.93 -20.26 1.51
CA PHE A 100 14.77 -21.05 0.31
C PHE A 100 14.89 -20.12 -0.88
N THR A 101 15.70 -20.53 -1.85
CA THR A 101 15.95 -19.75 -3.06
C THR A 101 15.02 -20.22 -4.16
N TYR A 102 14.40 -19.30 -4.88
CA TYR A 102 13.57 -19.62 -6.03
C TYR A 102 14.45 -19.64 -7.29
N ASP A 103 14.45 -20.75 -8.01
CA ASP A 103 15.07 -20.88 -9.32
C ASP A 103 14.00 -20.62 -10.39
N LYS A 104 14.19 -19.54 -11.16
CA LYS A 104 13.27 -19.13 -12.22
C LYS A 104 13.37 -20.01 -13.46
N GLN A 105 14.54 -20.59 -13.75
CA GLN A 105 14.76 -21.40 -14.96
C GLN A 105 14.07 -22.75 -14.83
N GLU A 106 14.21 -23.37 -13.65
CA GLU A 106 13.69 -24.71 -13.36
C GLU A 106 12.29 -24.71 -12.73
N ASP A 107 11.70 -23.53 -12.50
CA ASP A 107 10.45 -23.32 -11.73
C ASP A 107 10.42 -24.17 -10.45
N CYS A 108 11.42 -23.97 -9.59
CA CYS A 108 11.55 -24.75 -8.37
C CYS A 108 12.11 -23.91 -7.21
N TYR A 109 11.93 -24.41 -5.98
CA TYR A 109 12.61 -23.84 -4.81
C TYR A 109 13.74 -24.75 -4.38
N VAL A 110 14.90 -24.19 -4.04
CA VAL A 110 16.04 -24.93 -3.48
C VAL A 110 16.10 -24.68 -1.98
N CYS A 111 16.19 -25.74 -1.18
CA CYS A 111 16.29 -25.64 0.26
C CYS A 111 17.73 -25.40 0.75
N PRO A 112 17.95 -25.01 2.02
CA PRO A 112 19.30 -24.86 2.60
C PRO A 112 20.18 -26.13 2.60
N GLN A 113 19.62 -27.29 2.28
CA GLN A 113 20.34 -28.56 2.13
C GLN A 113 20.56 -28.94 0.66
N GLY A 114 20.27 -28.05 -0.29
CA GLY A 114 20.44 -28.27 -1.73
C GLY A 114 19.27 -28.99 -2.42
N GLU A 115 18.33 -29.56 -1.66
CA GLU A 115 17.20 -30.30 -2.23
C GLU A 115 16.16 -29.40 -2.91
N LYS A 116 15.66 -29.86 -4.07
CA LYS A 116 14.62 -29.17 -4.84
C LYS A 116 13.21 -29.43 -4.29
N LEU A 117 12.40 -28.39 -4.29
CA LEU A 117 10.97 -28.39 -4.06
C LEU A 117 10.31 -28.12 -5.41
N ILE A 118 9.66 -29.14 -5.97
CA ILE A 118 9.05 -29.09 -7.29
C ILE A 118 7.62 -28.56 -7.21
N TYR A 119 7.19 -27.88 -8.27
CA TYR A 119 5.80 -27.45 -8.44
C TYR A 119 4.84 -28.64 -8.38
N LYS A 120 3.69 -28.45 -7.72
CA LYS A 120 2.64 -29.46 -7.57
C LYS A 120 1.31 -29.00 -8.16
N THR A 121 0.85 -27.83 -7.76
CA THR A 121 -0.47 -27.32 -8.14
C THR A 121 -0.57 -25.83 -7.86
N THR A 122 -1.60 -25.19 -8.41
CA THR A 122 -1.93 -23.79 -8.15
C THR A 122 -3.32 -23.71 -7.54
N SER A 123 -3.45 -23.00 -6.42
CA SER A 123 -4.73 -22.77 -5.75
C SER A 123 -5.61 -21.82 -6.54
N ARG A 124 -6.92 -21.80 -6.27
CA ARG A 124 -7.87 -20.87 -6.90
C ARG A 124 -7.54 -19.41 -6.61
N GLU A 125 -6.89 -19.15 -5.48
CA GLU A 125 -6.41 -17.84 -5.06
C GLU A 125 -5.07 -17.45 -5.69
N GLY A 126 -4.55 -18.26 -6.64
CA GLY A 126 -3.34 -17.95 -7.39
C GLY A 126 -2.03 -18.28 -6.67
N TYR A 127 -2.03 -19.19 -5.69
CA TYR A 127 -0.81 -19.65 -5.03
C TYR A 127 -0.30 -20.94 -5.67
N ARG A 128 0.90 -20.89 -6.26
CA ARG A 128 1.66 -22.06 -6.67
C ARG A 128 2.22 -22.76 -5.43
N HIS A 129 2.03 -24.07 -5.36
CA HIS A 129 2.52 -24.92 -4.28
C HIS A 129 3.73 -25.73 -4.75
N TYR A 130 4.83 -25.60 -4.02
CA TYR A 130 6.07 -26.33 -4.21
C TYR A 130 6.30 -27.26 -3.04
N GLN A 131 6.75 -28.48 -3.31
CA GLN A 131 6.91 -29.51 -2.29
C GLN A 131 8.18 -30.32 -2.50
N ALA A 132 8.93 -30.51 -1.41
CA ALA A 132 10.08 -31.40 -1.38
C ALA A 132 9.62 -32.86 -1.37
N ALA A 133 10.45 -33.76 -1.89
CA ALA A 133 10.19 -35.19 -1.81
C ALA A 133 10.18 -35.65 -0.34
N ALA A 134 9.13 -36.41 0.03
CA ALA A 134 8.87 -36.78 1.43
C ALA A 134 9.96 -37.70 2.00
N ASN A 135 10.42 -38.66 1.20
CA ASN A 135 11.51 -39.58 1.50
C ASN A 135 12.81 -38.82 1.84
N ILE A 136 13.18 -37.83 1.03
CA ILE A 136 14.39 -37.02 1.27
C ILE A 136 14.25 -36.21 2.57
N CYS A 137 13.10 -35.57 2.76
CA CYS A 137 12.84 -34.80 3.97
C CYS A 137 12.78 -35.65 5.24
N GLN A 138 12.43 -36.94 5.15
CA GLN A 138 12.29 -37.82 6.31
C GLN A 138 13.64 -38.09 6.98
N TYR A 139 14.69 -38.29 6.19
CA TYR A 139 16.04 -38.56 6.67
C TYR A 139 16.92 -37.30 6.77
N CYS A 140 16.35 -36.11 6.53
CA CYS A 140 17.08 -34.86 6.57
C CYS A 140 17.49 -34.48 8.02
N PRO A 141 18.77 -34.21 8.30
CA PRO A 141 19.24 -33.88 9.65
C PRO A 141 18.66 -32.56 10.19
N LYS A 142 18.21 -31.66 9.31
CA LYS A 142 17.60 -30.37 9.66
C LYS A 142 16.07 -30.42 9.68
N ARG A 143 15.45 -31.60 9.56
CA ARG A 143 13.98 -31.76 9.50
C ARG A 143 13.28 -31.10 10.70
N ALA A 144 13.75 -31.37 11.92
CA ALA A 144 13.15 -30.84 13.16
C ALA A 144 13.07 -29.30 13.17
N SER A 145 14.05 -28.62 12.58
CA SER A 145 14.11 -27.15 12.48
C SER A 145 13.37 -26.60 11.25
N CYS A 146 13.00 -27.46 10.30
CA CYS A 146 12.50 -27.08 8.98
C CYS A 146 10.99 -27.31 8.80
N THR A 147 10.50 -28.51 9.10
CA THR A 147 9.12 -28.93 8.88
C THR A 147 8.75 -30.13 9.74
N GLN A 148 7.53 -30.14 10.27
CA GLN A 148 6.94 -31.30 10.93
C GLN A 148 5.99 -32.09 10.02
N ALA A 149 5.76 -31.60 8.79
CA ALA A 149 4.81 -32.23 7.87
C ALA A 149 5.32 -33.58 7.35
N LYS A 150 4.48 -34.62 7.42
CA LYS A 150 4.79 -35.98 6.92
C LYS A 150 5.17 -35.95 5.43
N GLY A 151 4.44 -35.17 4.62
CA GLY A 151 4.70 -35.02 3.18
C GLY A 151 5.93 -34.17 2.81
N GLY A 152 6.77 -33.75 3.75
CA GLY A 152 7.92 -32.90 3.48
C GLY A 152 7.60 -31.40 3.51
N LYS A 153 8.62 -30.56 3.25
CA LYS A 153 8.48 -29.10 3.28
C LYS A 153 7.60 -28.63 2.12
N LYS A 154 6.67 -27.72 2.40
CA LYS A 154 5.83 -27.03 1.42
C LYS A 154 6.13 -25.54 1.42
N ILE A 155 6.20 -24.94 0.25
CA ILE A 155 6.36 -23.50 0.04
C ILE A 155 5.31 -23.02 -0.96
N THR A 156 4.74 -21.85 -0.70
CA THR A 156 3.81 -21.20 -1.63
C THR A 156 4.42 -19.94 -2.23
N ARG A 157 4.17 -19.71 -3.52
CA ARG A 157 4.53 -18.50 -4.26
C ARG A 157 3.28 -18.02 -5.00
N HIS A 158 2.92 -16.75 -4.87
CA HIS A 158 1.80 -16.23 -5.67
C HIS A 158 2.22 -16.15 -7.14
N VAL A 159 1.29 -16.29 -8.09
CA VAL A 159 1.53 -16.06 -9.53
C VAL A 159 2.04 -14.64 -9.85
N TRP A 160 1.88 -13.71 -8.91
CA TRP A 160 2.30 -12.31 -9.00
C TRP A 160 3.35 -11.98 -7.93
N GLU A 161 4.13 -12.98 -7.49
CA GLU A 161 5.19 -12.75 -6.52
C GLU A 161 6.31 -11.85 -7.10
N ASP A 162 6.57 -11.91 -8.40
CA ASP A 162 7.55 -11.05 -9.06
C ASP A 162 7.22 -9.56 -8.87
N SER A 163 5.96 -9.14 -9.09
CA SER A 163 5.53 -7.77 -8.81
C SER A 163 5.66 -7.38 -7.34
N LYS A 164 5.54 -8.32 -6.40
CA LYS A 164 5.79 -8.06 -4.97
C LYS A 164 7.27 -7.88 -4.66
N GLU A 165 8.13 -8.66 -5.32
CA GLU A 165 9.59 -8.56 -5.22
C GLU A 165 10.03 -7.20 -5.81
N GLN A 166 9.54 -6.82 -6.98
CA GLN A 166 9.77 -5.51 -7.59
C GLN A 166 9.30 -4.36 -6.69
N ALA A 167 8.08 -4.43 -6.14
CA ALA A 167 7.59 -3.40 -5.21
C ALA A 167 8.48 -3.26 -3.95
N ARG A 168 9.10 -4.36 -3.49
CA ARG A 168 10.06 -4.33 -2.38
C ARG A 168 11.36 -3.64 -2.79
N GLU A 169 11.87 -3.91 -3.99
CA GLU A 169 13.07 -3.27 -4.53
C GLU A 169 12.83 -1.77 -4.74
N ASN A 170 11.71 -1.40 -5.36
CA ASN A 170 11.31 -0.01 -5.59
C ASN A 170 11.32 0.80 -4.28
N ARG A 171 10.81 0.23 -3.19
CA ARG A 171 10.84 0.84 -1.84
C ARG A 171 12.26 1.10 -1.32
N LEU A 172 13.23 0.24 -1.67
CA LEU A 172 14.61 0.33 -1.19
C LEU A 172 15.45 1.34 -1.97
N THR A 173 15.01 1.75 -3.17
CA THR A 173 15.65 2.84 -3.93
C THR A 173 15.59 4.16 -3.15
N GLU A 174 16.53 5.07 -3.43
CA GLU A 174 16.55 6.40 -2.81
C GLU A 174 15.26 7.19 -3.08
N TRP A 175 14.76 7.10 -4.31
CA TRP A 175 13.50 7.72 -4.68
C TRP A 175 12.30 7.10 -3.94
N GLY A 176 12.25 5.77 -3.85
CA GLY A 176 11.22 5.06 -3.07
C GLY A 176 11.23 5.43 -1.58
N LYS A 177 12.42 5.54 -0.97
CA LYS A 177 12.56 6.02 0.43
C LYS A 177 12.03 7.44 0.59
N LYS A 178 12.35 8.35 -0.34
CA LYS A 178 11.87 9.74 -0.33
C LYS A 178 10.33 9.80 -0.46
N THR A 179 9.76 9.08 -1.41
CA THR A 179 8.30 8.98 -1.62
C THR A 179 7.61 8.41 -0.38
N TYR A 180 8.15 7.35 0.22
CA TYR A 180 7.60 6.75 1.43
C TYR A 180 7.67 7.68 2.65
N LYS A 181 8.76 8.44 2.80
CA LYS A 181 8.90 9.46 3.86
C LYS A 181 7.84 10.55 3.70
N ARG A 182 7.68 11.07 2.48
CA ARG A 182 6.71 12.13 2.15
C ARG A 182 5.26 11.70 2.39
N ARG A 183 4.93 10.42 2.19
CA ARG A 183 3.60 9.86 2.49
C ARG A 183 3.20 10.13 3.95
N LYS A 184 4.10 9.94 4.91
CA LYS A 184 3.81 10.14 6.34
C LYS A 184 3.40 11.58 6.64
N GLU A 185 4.09 12.55 6.04
CA GLU A 185 3.82 13.99 6.23
C GLU A 185 2.51 14.45 5.61
N THR A 186 2.08 13.82 4.52
CA THR A 186 0.93 14.25 3.72
C THR A 186 -0.36 13.61 4.20
N ILE A 187 -0.47 12.28 4.16
CA ILE A 187 -1.74 11.58 4.44
C ILE A 187 -2.12 11.67 5.92
N GLU A 188 -1.16 11.55 6.84
CA GLU A 188 -1.43 11.58 8.28
C GLU A 188 -1.90 12.96 8.70
N ARG A 189 -1.30 14.02 8.14
CA ARG A 189 -1.74 15.41 8.33
C ARG A 189 -3.15 15.63 7.78
N SER A 190 -3.45 15.10 6.60
CA SER A 190 -4.81 15.20 6.01
C SER A 190 -5.87 14.56 6.91
N PHE A 191 -5.60 13.35 7.44
CA PHE A 191 -6.50 12.69 8.39
C PHE A 191 -6.58 13.40 9.74
N ALA A 192 -5.47 13.94 10.25
CA ALA A 192 -5.46 14.70 11.49
C ALA A 192 -6.34 15.96 11.37
N ASP A 193 -6.17 16.73 10.30
CA ASP A 193 -6.95 17.95 10.02
C ASP A 193 -8.45 17.61 9.84
N ALA A 194 -8.78 16.53 9.13
CA ALA A 194 -10.16 16.06 9.00
C ALA A 194 -10.78 15.75 10.38
N LYS A 195 -10.03 15.07 11.25
CA LYS A 195 -10.51 14.69 12.59
C LYS A 195 -10.66 15.88 13.53
N GLN A 196 -9.72 16.82 13.54
CA GLN A 196 -9.77 17.97 14.46
C GLN A 196 -10.73 19.06 13.99
N HIS A 197 -10.74 19.38 12.70
CA HIS A 197 -11.38 20.59 12.19
C HIS A 197 -12.62 20.34 11.34
N HIS A 198 -12.84 19.10 10.87
CA HIS A 198 -13.96 18.77 9.98
C HIS A 198 -14.88 17.68 10.52
N GLY A 199 -14.83 17.42 11.83
CA GLY A 199 -15.75 16.49 12.50
C GLY A 199 -15.61 15.03 12.05
N HIS A 200 -14.48 14.66 11.44
CA HIS A 200 -14.27 13.34 10.83
C HIS A 200 -13.90 12.24 11.83
N ARG A 201 -13.99 12.52 13.14
CA ARG A 201 -13.83 11.50 14.20
C ARG A 201 -15.01 10.55 14.27
N TYR A 202 -16.20 11.01 13.86
CA TYR A 202 -17.44 10.26 13.96
C TYR A 202 -18.22 10.33 12.64
N ALA A 203 -18.89 9.23 12.30
CA ALA A 203 -19.92 9.26 11.27
C ALA A 203 -21.13 10.02 11.82
N ARG A 204 -21.41 11.20 11.27
CA ARG A 204 -22.56 12.03 11.69
C ARG A 204 -23.89 11.43 11.23
N PHE A 205 -23.85 10.65 10.16
CA PHE A 205 -25.02 10.06 9.54
C PHE A 205 -24.91 8.53 9.50
N ARG A 206 -26.08 7.89 9.44
CA ARG A 206 -26.20 6.44 9.17
C ARG A 206 -26.44 6.22 7.68
N GLY A 207 -25.79 5.20 7.12
CA GLY A 207 -25.90 4.83 5.71
C GLY A 207 -24.68 5.27 4.89
N LEU A 208 -24.20 4.37 4.03
CA LEU A 208 -22.95 4.53 3.28
C LEU A 208 -22.95 5.80 2.41
N GLN A 209 -24.07 6.08 1.73
CA GLN A 209 -24.20 7.27 0.88
C GLN A 209 -24.05 8.57 1.69
N LYS A 210 -24.71 8.66 2.86
CA LYS A 210 -24.63 9.86 3.71
C LYS A 210 -23.23 10.05 4.30
N VAL A 211 -22.57 8.95 4.68
CA VAL A 211 -21.16 8.99 5.14
C VAL A 211 -20.22 9.37 4.00
N GLN A 212 -20.44 8.87 2.78
CA GLN A 212 -19.67 9.29 1.60
C GLN A 212 -19.79 10.80 1.35
N ILE A 213 -21.00 11.37 1.48
CA ILE A 213 -21.22 12.82 1.37
C ILE A 213 -20.42 13.57 2.45
N GLN A 214 -20.45 13.11 3.70
CA GLN A 214 -19.64 13.69 4.77
C GLN A 214 -18.14 13.68 4.41
N CYS A 215 -17.63 12.56 3.89
CA CYS A 215 -16.22 12.45 3.50
C CYS A 215 -15.86 13.43 2.36
N LEU A 216 -16.73 13.54 1.35
CA LEU A 216 -16.57 14.46 0.22
C LEU A 216 -16.58 15.93 0.67
N LEU A 217 -17.53 16.32 1.52
CA LEU A 217 -17.63 17.69 2.03
C LEU A 217 -16.40 18.06 2.86
N ALA A 218 -15.94 17.16 3.73
CA ALA A 218 -14.72 17.36 4.50
C ALA A 218 -13.50 17.53 3.58
N ALA A 219 -13.31 16.62 2.62
CA ALA A 219 -12.19 16.70 1.67
C ALA A 219 -12.24 17.99 0.82
N THR A 220 -13.44 18.41 0.40
CA THR A 220 -13.65 19.64 -0.37
C THR A 220 -13.27 20.87 0.44
N ALA A 221 -13.74 20.98 1.69
CA ALA A 221 -13.38 22.08 2.58
C ALA A 221 -11.86 22.15 2.84
N GLN A 222 -11.21 21.00 3.05
CA GLN A 222 -9.76 20.91 3.22
C GLN A 222 -9.00 21.39 1.98
N ASN A 223 -9.44 20.96 0.78
CA ASN A 223 -8.84 21.38 -0.47
C ASN A 223 -9.02 22.90 -0.69
N ILE A 224 -10.21 23.46 -0.48
CA ILE A 224 -10.46 24.89 -0.62
C ILE A 224 -9.55 25.68 0.32
N LYS A 225 -9.46 25.31 1.60
CA LYS A 225 -8.58 25.95 2.58
C LYS A 225 -7.12 25.92 2.12
N LYS A 226 -6.66 24.77 1.63
CA LYS A 226 -5.28 24.61 1.17
C LYS A 226 -4.99 25.43 -0.09
N ILE A 227 -5.89 25.43 -1.07
CA ILE A 227 -5.78 26.24 -2.28
C ILE A 227 -5.74 27.72 -1.93
N ALA A 228 -6.64 28.20 -1.07
CA ALA A 228 -6.68 29.59 -0.63
C ALA A 228 -5.36 30.04 0.03
N LEU A 229 -4.77 29.19 0.89
CA LEU A 229 -3.47 29.47 1.51
C LEU A 229 -2.33 29.52 0.50
N LEU A 230 -2.32 28.61 -0.49
CA LEU A 230 -1.32 28.60 -1.56
C LEU A 230 -1.43 29.86 -2.44
N VAL A 231 -2.65 30.24 -2.82
CA VAL A 231 -2.90 31.46 -3.60
C VAL A 231 -2.47 32.70 -2.82
N ALA A 232 -2.83 32.81 -1.54
CA ALA A 232 -2.43 33.93 -0.70
C ALA A 232 -0.90 34.06 -0.59
N MET A 233 -0.19 32.95 -0.38
CA MET A 233 1.28 32.94 -0.35
C MET A 233 1.90 33.38 -1.69
N LEU A 234 1.36 32.88 -2.81
CA LEU A 234 1.83 33.28 -4.14
C LEU A 234 1.59 34.77 -4.39
N CYS A 235 0.40 35.29 -4.08
CA CYS A 235 0.09 36.72 -4.21
C CYS A 235 1.06 37.57 -3.38
N CYS A 236 1.30 37.23 -2.12
CA CYS A 236 2.27 37.95 -1.27
C CYS A 236 3.68 37.92 -1.87
N PHE A 237 4.12 36.78 -2.40
CA PHE A 237 5.43 36.65 -3.03
C PHE A 237 5.57 37.50 -4.30
N TYR A 238 4.55 37.53 -5.16
CA TYR A 238 4.55 38.37 -6.36
C TYR A 238 4.55 39.85 -6.02
N LEU A 239 3.74 40.28 -5.04
CA LEU A 239 3.71 41.67 -4.57
C LEU A 239 5.06 42.09 -3.98
N TRP A 240 5.71 41.22 -3.20
CA TRP A 240 7.03 41.48 -2.65
C TRP A 240 8.11 41.61 -3.73
N ARG A 241 8.15 40.71 -4.73
CA ARG A 241 9.08 40.82 -5.86
C ARG A 241 8.86 42.09 -6.69
N ALA A 242 7.60 42.46 -6.93
CA ALA A 242 7.29 43.69 -7.66
C ALA A 242 7.79 44.94 -6.91
N SER A 243 7.67 44.95 -5.59
CA SER A 243 8.20 46.03 -4.74
C SER A 243 9.72 46.18 -4.86
N ILE A 244 10.47 45.07 -4.84
CA ILE A 244 11.94 45.08 -5.00
C ILE A 244 12.35 45.61 -6.38
N SER A 245 11.70 45.14 -7.45
CA SER A 245 12.01 45.60 -8.81
C SER A 245 11.75 47.10 -9.00
N LEU A 246 10.72 47.65 -8.34
CA LEU A 246 10.45 49.09 -8.34
C LEU A 246 11.49 49.90 -7.56
N GLN A 247 12.10 49.33 -6.51
CA GLN A 247 13.19 49.96 -5.77
C GLN A 247 14.51 49.96 -6.54
N GLU A 248 14.82 48.89 -7.30
CA GLU A 248 16.01 48.82 -8.15
C GLU A 248 15.94 49.79 -9.34
N LYS A 249 14.77 49.99 -9.94
CA LYS A 249 14.58 50.97 -11.03
C LYS A 249 14.63 52.44 -10.60
N ARG A 250 14.60 52.71 -9.28
CA ARG A 250 14.68 54.07 -8.72
C ARG A 250 16.09 54.47 -8.28
N LYS A 251 17.07 53.57 -8.42
CA LYS A 251 18.50 53.86 -8.28
C LYS A 251 19.13 53.99 -9.66
#